data_AF-G2GNJ4-F1
#
_entry.id   AF-G2GNJ4-F1
#
_cell.length_a   1.000
_cell.length_b   1.000
_cell.length_c   1.000
_cell.angle_alpha   90.00
_cell.angle_beta   90.00
_cell.angle_gamma   90.00
#
_symmetry.space_group_name_H-M   'P 1'
#
loop_
_entity.id
_entity.type
_entity.pdbx_description
1 polymer ?
#
loop_
_entity_poly.entity_id
_entity_poly.type
_entity_poly.pdbx_seq_one_letter_code
_entity_poly.pdbx_strand_id
1 'polypeptide(L)'
;MNAVAGRGPWADGDRRVRETAWAAGAVAAVSGAGGTGGGSGIAASRGPVRTGGADGSRARDAAMVRIHDAAGLLRGVGFVADHRGTVVTCHEAVAGRPGLVLRPGDGRGRTVCATSVTELPGLGLALVRAEGLGAAPLPVSAREGVATGAYVRIAADGWREARVLGPSCGPGPAPVGSRALELAIGTAGRDALRSGGARAAGGPVLDAETGAVVAVLGAPRPAHDDAVRAVPLRPAPDGPLTELLTENAATVPAYGADLNLAGVLELTATSVGQDGPAGSPARCRDGARTGRAADIAPVERAVIARELLAFGTSGAVVLGLVGVPGSGRTTELAALAARRLHGRAPAPTLWLRGADLRQGDGSIADAARRAVGRAARIVAASTGRGPLGDLAPERLARHSLAAGRPLLLLLDGPEEMPPALAHRLPEWTEGTAEWLRATGTRLVVACRPEFWERAGAEFPPELLYGSARQEPARRFPRCVPLDGLSRAEAARARARYGIPDGVLRDADARHPLTLRLLSERGRPGQAGAAGG
;
A
#
# COMPACT_ATOMS: atom_id res chain seq x y z
N MET A 1 -48.39 30.53 0.52
CA MET A 1 -48.90 29.18 0.26
C MET A 1 -47.73 28.31 -0.18
N ASN A 2 -47.37 27.35 0.66
CA ASN A 2 -46.16 26.54 0.60
C ASN A 2 -46.28 25.43 -0.45
N ALA A 3 -45.23 25.24 -1.27
CA ALA A 3 -44.98 24.01 -2.01
C ALA A 3 -43.80 23.28 -1.37
N VAL A 4 -44.08 22.07 -0.88
CA VAL A 4 -43.18 21.19 -0.14
C VAL A 4 -42.30 20.42 -1.14
N ALA A 5 -41.00 20.67 -1.11
CA ALA A 5 -40.01 19.85 -1.81
C ALA A 5 -39.63 18.65 -0.93
N GLY A 6 -39.95 17.44 -1.40
CA GLY A 6 -39.55 16.18 -0.76
C GLY A 6 -38.05 15.96 -0.86
N ARG A 7 -37.38 15.93 0.30
CA ARG A 7 -35.97 15.56 0.45
C ARG A 7 -35.87 14.02 0.40
N GLY A 8 -34.97 13.51 -0.44
CA GLY A 8 -34.60 12.10 -0.47
C GLY A 8 -33.83 11.66 0.79
N PRO A 9 -33.75 10.35 1.08
CA PRO A 9 -33.38 9.78 2.38
C PRO A 9 -31.88 9.86 2.74
N TRP A 10 -31.10 10.69 2.05
CA TRP A 10 -29.65 10.85 2.29
C TRP A 10 -29.30 12.03 3.22
N ALA A 11 -30.31 12.69 3.80
CA ALA A 11 -30.11 13.75 4.77
C ALA A 11 -30.58 13.28 6.16
N ASP A 12 -29.60 13.30 7.07
CA ASP A 12 -29.69 13.10 8.51
C ASP A 12 -29.67 11.66 9.03
N GLY A 13 -28.58 11.35 9.73
CA GLY A 13 -28.23 10.04 10.24
C GLY A 13 -26.81 10.01 10.83
N ASP A 14 -26.62 10.81 11.88
CA ASP A 14 -25.61 10.62 12.95
C ASP A 14 -24.14 10.41 12.51
N ARG A 15 -23.44 11.51 12.22
CA ARG A 15 -21.97 11.58 12.11
C ARG A 15 -21.31 11.38 13.48
N ARG A 16 -21.42 10.18 14.05
CA ARG A 16 -20.38 9.67 14.96
C ARG A 16 -19.32 8.99 14.11
N VAL A 17 -18.31 9.75 13.74
CA VAL A 17 -17.06 9.24 13.15
C VAL A 17 -16.43 8.31 14.17
N ARG A 18 -16.70 7.01 14.06
CA ARG A 18 -15.95 5.97 14.76
C ARG A 18 -14.70 5.67 13.94
N GLU A 19 -13.57 5.78 14.64
CA GLU A 19 -12.24 5.40 14.18
C GLU A 19 -12.26 4.00 13.55
N THR A 20 -12.00 3.92 12.25
CA THR A 20 -11.70 2.64 11.59
C THR A 20 -10.21 2.40 11.69
N ALA A 21 -9.84 1.57 12.66
CA ALA A 21 -8.55 0.92 12.70
C ALA A 21 -8.36 0.09 11.41
N TRP A 22 -7.24 0.30 10.74
CA TRP A 22 -6.74 -0.51 9.64
C TRP A 22 -6.74 -1.99 10.06
N ALA A 23 -7.64 -2.80 9.51
CA ALA A 23 -7.65 -4.23 9.77
C ALA A 23 -6.44 -4.87 9.08
N ALA A 24 -5.44 -5.22 9.89
CA ALA A 24 -4.28 -6.00 9.51
C ALA A 24 -4.68 -7.47 9.23
N GLY A 25 -4.29 -7.99 8.07
CA GLY A 25 -4.52 -9.38 7.68
C GLY A 25 -3.23 -10.07 7.23
N ALA A 26 -2.70 -10.91 8.14
CA ALA A 26 -1.96 -12.16 7.94
C ALA A 26 -0.64 -12.17 7.13
N VAL A 27 0.50 -12.18 7.84
CA VAL A 27 1.71 -12.94 7.43
C VAL A 27 2.26 -13.64 8.67
N ALA A 28 2.04 -14.95 8.80
CA ALA A 28 2.62 -15.76 9.84
C ALA A 28 4.09 -16.09 9.50
N ALA A 29 4.97 -15.97 10.49
CA ALA A 29 6.37 -16.32 10.41
C ALA A 29 6.58 -17.84 10.36
N VAL A 30 7.36 -18.31 9.38
CA VAL A 30 8.03 -19.62 9.46
C VAL A 30 9.53 -19.36 9.61
N SER A 31 10.00 -19.54 10.84
CA SER A 31 11.42 -19.62 11.18
C SER A 31 11.85 -21.08 11.07
N GLY A 32 12.90 -21.36 10.29
CA GLY A 32 13.53 -22.67 10.20
C GLY A 32 15.04 -22.54 10.12
N ALA A 33 15.74 -23.04 11.13
CA ALA A 33 17.19 -23.06 11.28
C ALA A 33 17.78 -24.45 10.90
N GLY A 34 19.04 -24.46 10.46
CA GLY A 34 19.92 -25.63 10.29
C GLY A 34 19.82 -26.31 8.91
N GLY A 35 20.87 -26.80 8.26
CA GLY A 35 22.28 -26.99 8.60
C GLY A 35 23.01 -27.56 7.37
N THR A 36 24.33 -27.51 7.39
CA THR A 36 25.27 -27.88 6.32
C THR A 36 25.32 -29.39 6.04
N GLY A 37 25.49 -29.77 4.76
CA GLY A 37 25.90 -31.12 4.36
C GLY A 37 26.04 -31.24 2.84
N GLY A 38 27.26 -31.50 2.35
CA GLY A 38 27.57 -31.67 0.93
C GLY A 38 27.29 -33.07 0.39
N GLY A 39 27.15 -33.17 -0.93
CA GLY A 39 27.04 -34.45 -1.65
C GLY A 39 26.80 -34.23 -3.14
N SER A 40 27.82 -34.54 -3.95
CA SER A 40 27.83 -34.51 -5.41
C SER A 40 26.93 -35.60 -6.01
N GLY A 41 26.27 -35.30 -7.13
CA GLY A 41 25.53 -36.28 -7.94
C GLY A 41 24.85 -35.65 -9.15
N ILE A 42 25.44 -35.83 -10.33
CA ILE A 42 24.93 -35.42 -11.64
C ILE A 42 23.94 -36.48 -12.14
N ALA A 43 22.70 -36.09 -12.51
CA ALA A 43 22.01 -36.55 -13.75
C ALA A 43 20.52 -36.12 -13.82
N ALA A 44 20.11 -35.87 -15.08
CA ALA A 44 18.76 -35.88 -15.65
C ALA A 44 17.85 -34.66 -15.45
N SER A 45 17.85 -33.82 -16.49
CA SER A 45 16.91 -32.76 -16.80
C SER A 45 15.45 -33.24 -16.87
N ARG A 46 14.65 -32.84 -15.88
CA ARG A 46 13.20 -32.64 -16.01
C ARG A 46 12.89 -31.24 -15.49
N GLY A 47 12.40 -30.38 -16.37
CA GLY A 47 12.06 -28.99 -16.01
C GLY A 47 11.05 -28.94 -14.86
N PRO A 48 11.21 -28.03 -13.89
CA PRO A 48 10.31 -27.97 -12.76
C PRO A 48 8.94 -27.45 -13.22
N VAL A 49 7.92 -28.28 -13.06
CA VAL A 49 6.53 -27.84 -13.07
C VAL A 49 6.38 -26.83 -11.93
N ARG A 50 6.07 -25.57 -12.28
CA ARG A 50 5.83 -24.49 -11.32
C ARG A 50 4.63 -24.86 -10.43
N THR A 51 4.88 -25.28 -9.21
CA THR A 51 3.89 -25.59 -8.17
C THR A 51 3.28 -24.35 -7.51
N GLY A 52 3.63 -23.13 -7.96
CA GLY A 52 3.08 -21.86 -7.46
C GLY A 52 1.62 -21.56 -7.84
N GLY A 53 0.87 -22.53 -8.40
CA GLY A 53 -0.53 -22.35 -8.83
C GLY A 53 -1.58 -22.64 -7.75
N ALA A 54 -1.27 -23.52 -6.79
CA ALA A 54 -2.27 -24.01 -5.82
C ALA A 54 -2.65 -22.96 -4.76
N ASP A 55 -1.66 -22.24 -4.20
CA ASP A 55 -1.91 -21.21 -3.18
C ASP A 55 -2.60 -19.98 -3.78
N GLY A 56 -2.21 -19.58 -5.00
CA GLY A 56 -2.87 -18.51 -5.72
C GLY A 56 -4.33 -18.83 -6.10
N SER A 57 -4.66 -20.10 -6.39
CA SER A 57 -6.05 -20.52 -6.63
C SER A 57 -6.88 -20.42 -5.35
N ARG A 58 -6.37 -20.92 -4.22
CA ARG A 58 -7.08 -20.88 -2.93
C ARG A 58 -7.35 -19.46 -2.44
N ALA A 59 -6.40 -18.54 -2.60
CA ALA A 59 -6.59 -17.14 -2.23
C ALA A 59 -7.68 -16.46 -3.09
N ARG A 60 -7.78 -16.82 -4.37
CA ARG A 60 -8.81 -16.29 -5.28
C ARG A 60 -10.18 -16.90 -5.00
N ASP A 61 -10.24 -18.19 -4.68
CA ASP A 61 -11.48 -18.86 -4.29
C ASP A 61 -12.03 -18.31 -2.96
N ALA A 62 -11.15 -17.90 -2.04
CA ALA A 62 -11.52 -17.24 -0.79
C ALA A 62 -12.09 -15.82 -1.00
N ALA A 63 -11.79 -15.16 -2.11
CA ALA A 63 -12.31 -13.84 -2.46
C ALA A 63 -13.67 -13.90 -3.19
N MET A 64 -14.12 -15.08 -3.61
CA MET A 64 -15.40 -15.28 -4.27
C MET A 64 -16.55 -15.45 -3.27
N VAL A 65 -17.70 -14.86 -3.62
CA VAL A 65 -18.93 -14.95 -2.84
C VAL A 65 -20.00 -15.60 -3.71
N ARG A 66 -20.63 -16.67 -3.23
CA ARG A 66 -21.78 -17.30 -3.88
C ARG A 66 -23.06 -16.58 -3.48
N ILE A 67 -23.91 -16.29 -4.45
CA ILE A 67 -25.16 -15.55 -4.26
C ILE A 67 -26.32 -16.51 -4.43
N HIS A 68 -27.05 -16.73 -3.34
CA HIS A 68 -28.24 -17.56 -3.33
C HIS A 68 -29.49 -16.69 -3.17
N ASP A 69 -30.63 -17.17 -3.67
CA ASP A 69 -31.92 -16.60 -3.29
C ASP A 69 -32.40 -17.12 -1.93
N ALA A 70 -33.53 -16.61 -1.46
CA ALA A 70 -34.14 -17.03 -0.19
C ALA A 70 -34.52 -18.52 -0.15
N ALA A 71 -34.71 -19.16 -1.32
CA ALA A 71 -34.96 -20.59 -1.43
C ALA A 71 -33.67 -21.42 -1.42
N GLY A 72 -32.49 -20.78 -1.33
CA GLY A 72 -31.18 -21.44 -1.32
C GLY A 72 -30.67 -21.82 -2.71
N LEU A 73 -31.39 -21.49 -3.78
CA LEU A 73 -30.95 -21.74 -5.14
C LEU A 73 -29.78 -20.80 -5.47
N LEU A 74 -28.72 -21.35 -6.07
CA LEU A 74 -27.58 -20.57 -6.50
C LEU A 74 -27.93 -19.78 -7.76
N ARG A 75 -27.61 -18.49 -7.72
CA ARG A 75 -28.06 -17.52 -8.72
C ARG A 75 -26.95 -16.79 -9.44
N GLY A 76 -25.79 -16.75 -8.80
CA GLY A 76 -24.60 -16.12 -9.34
C GLY A 76 -23.47 -16.25 -8.36
N VAL A 77 -22.35 -15.69 -8.77
CA VAL A 77 -21.20 -15.41 -7.94
C VAL A 77 -20.88 -13.92 -8.02
N GLY A 78 -20.07 -13.46 -7.09
CA GLY A 78 -19.52 -12.11 -7.08
C GLY A 78 -18.18 -12.10 -6.38
N PHE A 79 -17.56 -10.94 -6.33
CA PHE A 79 -16.31 -10.73 -5.59
C PHE A 79 -16.42 -9.49 -4.72
N VAL A 80 -15.68 -9.48 -3.62
CA VAL A 80 -15.59 -8.30 -2.75
C VAL A 80 -14.68 -7.27 -3.41
N ALA A 81 -15.16 -6.04 -3.55
CA ALA A 81 -14.43 -4.94 -4.20
C ALA A 81 -13.88 -3.91 -3.21
N ASP A 82 -14.25 -3.93 -1.93
CA ASP A 82 -13.69 -3.04 -0.92
C ASP A 82 -13.60 -3.73 0.45
N HIS A 83 -12.84 -3.14 1.38
CA HIS A 83 -12.75 -3.64 2.76
C HIS A 83 -14.03 -3.45 3.56
N ARG A 84 -15.01 -2.76 2.98
CA ARG A 84 -16.30 -2.50 3.60
C ARG A 84 -17.33 -3.59 3.28
N GLY A 85 -16.98 -4.57 2.45
CA GLY A 85 -17.82 -5.73 2.12
C GLY A 85 -18.80 -5.50 0.96
N THR A 86 -18.49 -4.58 0.06
CA THR A 86 -19.27 -4.37 -1.17
C THR A 86 -18.94 -5.47 -2.19
N VAL A 87 -19.94 -6.29 -2.55
CA VAL A 87 -19.84 -7.36 -3.54
C VAL A 87 -20.32 -6.86 -4.89
N VAL A 88 -19.50 -7.06 -5.93
CA VAL A 88 -19.86 -6.77 -7.32
C VAL A 88 -20.31 -8.06 -8.01
N THR A 89 -21.43 -8.00 -8.72
CA THR A 89 -21.99 -9.13 -9.48
C THR A 89 -22.77 -8.63 -10.71
N CYS A 90 -23.33 -9.55 -11.51
CA CYS A 90 -24.19 -9.19 -12.64
C CYS A 90 -25.62 -8.87 -12.16
N HIS A 91 -26.33 -8.04 -12.93
CA HIS A 91 -27.70 -7.61 -12.60
C HIS A 91 -28.66 -8.80 -12.48
N GLU A 92 -28.55 -9.79 -13.37
CA GLU A 92 -29.43 -10.97 -13.41
C GLU A 92 -29.31 -11.83 -12.14
N ALA A 93 -28.15 -11.77 -11.46
CA ALA A 93 -27.94 -12.48 -10.22
C ALA A 93 -28.78 -11.91 -9.06
N VAL A 94 -29.30 -10.68 -9.16
CA VAL A 94 -30.07 -10.03 -8.08
C VAL A 94 -31.47 -9.56 -8.50
N ALA A 95 -31.69 -9.34 -9.79
CA ALA A 95 -32.89 -8.69 -10.32
C ALA A 95 -34.20 -9.30 -9.80
N GLY A 96 -35.09 -8.43 -9.31
CA GLY A 96 -36.46 -8.79 -8.93
C GLY A 96 -36.57 -9.67 -7.69
N ARG A 97 -35.55 -9.69 -6.82
CA ARG A 97 -35.55 -10.55 -5.63
C ARG A 97 -35.77 -9.80 -4.31
N PRO A 98 -36.60 -10.37 -3.40
CA PRO A 98 -36.89 -9.73 -2.12
C PRO A 98 -35.73 -9.83 -1.12
N GLY A 99 -34.83 -10.81 -1.30
CA GLY A 99 -33.68 -11.03 -0.44
C GLY A 99 -32.68 -12.01 -1.04
N LEU A 100 -31.43 -11.90 -0.59
CA LEU A 100 -30.29 -12.69 -1.04
C LEU A 100 -29.56 -13.31 0.15
N VAL A 101 -28.91 -14.44 -0.07
CA VAL A 101 -27.99 -15.04 0.90
C VAL A 101 -26.60 -15.11 0.27
N LEU A 102 -25.67 -14.32 0.81
CA LEU A 102 -24.27 -14.30 0.41
C LEU A 102 -23.48 -15.35 1.18
N ARG A 103 -22.77 -16.23 0.48
CA ARG A 103 -21.93 -17.27 1.08
C ARG A 103 -20.46 -17.08 0.64
N PRO A 104 -19.59 -16.55 1.51
CA PRO A 104 -18.15 -16.51 1.26
C PRO A 104 -17.55 -17.93 1.26
N GLY A 105 -16.26 -18.02 0.96
CA GLY A 105 -15.50 -19.28 1.05
C GLY A 105 -15.48 -19.92 2.46
N ASP A 106 -15.81 -19.17 3.51
CA ASP A 106 -15.93 -19.65 4.90
C ASP A 106 -17.20 -20.49 5.16
N GLY A 107 -18.12 -20.53 4.19
CA GLY A 107 -19.37 -21.29 4.26
C GLY A 107 -20.47 -20.65 5.11
N ARG A 108 -20.22 -19.54 5.82
CA ARG A 108 -21.21 -18.90 6.68
C ARG A 108 -22.03 -17.88 5.88
N GLY A 109 -23.30 -18.23 5.62
CA GLY A 109 -24.23 -17.33 4.93
C GLY A 109 -24.50 -16.01 5.65
N ARG A 110 -24.73 -14.94 4.89
CA ARG A 110 -25.25 -13.65 5.36
C ARG A 110 -26.47 -13.29 4.55
N THR A 111 -27.60 -13.04 5.22
CA THR A 111 -28.83 -12.60 4.57
C THR A 111 -28.76 -11.11 4.33
N VAL A 112 -29.11 -10.70 3.11
CA VAL A 112 -29.11 -9.30 2.66
C VAL A 112 -30.49 -8.97 2.11
N CYS A 113 -31.07 -7.86 2.56
CA CYS A 113 -32.34 -7.36 2.07
C CYS A 113 -32.15 -6.51 0.80
N ALA A 114 -33.25 -6.28 0.07
CA ALA A 114 -33.24 -5.49 -1.16
C ALA A 114 -32.68 -4.06 -0.98
N THR A 115 -32.80 -3.44 0.20
CA THR A 115 -32.28 -2.08 0.46
C THR A 115 -30.75 -2.00 0.46
N SER A 116 -30.06 -3.14 0.60
CA SER A 116 -28.60 -3.25 0.53
C SER A 116 -28.10 -3.63 -0.87
N VAL A 117 -29.01 -3.67 -1.86
CA VAL A 117 -28.72 -3.97 -3.26
C VAL A 117 -28.91 -2.71 -4.09
N THR A 118 -27.85 -2.30 -4.77
CA THR A 118 -27.89 -1.24 -5.77
C THR A 118 -27.85 -1.87 -7.15
N GLU A 119 -28.99 -1.95 -7.81
CA GLU A 119 -29.10 -2.46 -9.19
C GLU A 119 -28.62 -1.42 -10.21
N LEU A 120 -27.78 -1.85 -11.15
CA LEU A 120 -27.26 -1.02 -12.24
C LEU A 120 -27.61 -1.67 -13.59
N PRO A 121 -28.90 -1.74 -13.95
CA PRO A 121 -29.37 -2.48 -15.13
C PRO A 121 -28.80 -1.91 -16.44
N GLY A 122 -28.60 -0.60 -16.53
CA GLY A 122 -27.96 0.05 -17.69
C GLY A 122 -26.52 -0.40 -17.94
N LEU A 123 -25.86 -0.99 -16.93
CA LEU A 123 -24.53 -1.59 -17.02
C LEU A 123 -24.57 -3.12 -16.96
N GLY A 124 -25.72 -3.75 -16.70
CA GLY A 124 -25.81 -5.19 -16.43
C GLY A 124 -25.11 -5.63 -15.13
N LEU A 125 -24.97 -4.72 -14.16
CA LEU A 125 -24.26 -4.96 -12.90
C LEU A 125 -25.17 -4.76 -11.68
N ALA A 126 -24.72 -5.25 -10.53
CA ALA A 126 -25.28 -4.91 -9.23
C ALA A 126 -24.20 -4.84 -8.16
N LEU A 127 -24.41 -3.97 -7.18
CA LEU A 127 -23.58 -3.83 -5.98
C LEU A 127 -24.38 -4.31 -4.78
N VAL A 128 -23.84 -5.25 -4.01
CA VAL A 128 -24.50 -5.80 -2.83
C VAL A 128 -23.65 -5.52 -1.60
N ARG A 129 -24.20 -4.79 -0.64
CA ARG A 129 -23.50 -4.44 0.59
C ARG A 129 -23.74 -5.49 1.68
N ALA A 130 -22.68 -6.07 2.23
CA ALA A 130 -22.77 -6.94 3.40
C ALA A 130 -21.54 -6.87 4.29
N GLU A 131 -21.75 -6.77 5.59
CA GLU A 131 -20.68 -6.73 6.58
C GLU A 131 -20.24 -8.15 7.01
N GLY A 132 -18.99 -8.28 7.45
CA GLY A 132 -18.49 -9.52 8.05
C GLY A 132 -18.40 -10.72 7.10
N LEU A 133 -18.15 -10.47 5.80
CA LEU A 133 -17.95 -11.51 4.79
C LEU A 133 -16.60 -12.23 4.92
N GLY A 134 -15.59 -11.61 5.53
CA GLY A 134 -14.27 -12.22 5.74
C GLY A 134 -13.48 -12.54 4.47
N ALA A 135 -13.98 -12.17 3.29
CA ALA A 135 -13.32 -12.33 2.00
C ALA A 135 -12.43 -11.10 1.71
N ALA A 136 -11.21 -11.35 1.23
CA ALA A 136 -10.28 -10.28 0.87
C ALA A 136 -10.74 -9.59 -0.43
N PRO A 137 -10.73 -8.25 -0.50
CA PRO A 137 -11.14 -7.54 -1.70
C PRO A 137 -10.17 -7.77 -2.86
N LEU A 138 -10.70 -7.81 -4.09
CA LEU A 138 -9.89 -7.91 -5.31
C LEU A 138 -9.61 -6.53 -5.91
N PRO A 139 -8.38 -6.26 -6.38
CA PRO A 139 -8.08 -5.01 -7.07
C PRO A 139 -8.83 -4.95 -8.39
N VAL A 140 -9.44 -3.81 -8.70
CA VAL A 140 -10.10 -3.57 -9.98
C VAL A 140 -9.18 -2.74 -10.86
N SER A 141 -9.07 -3.13 -12.13
CA SER A 141 -8.26 -2.42 -13.12
C SER A 141 -8.84 -1.03 -13.39
N ALA A 142 -7.99 -0.01 -13.33
CA ALA A 142 -8.33 1.35 -13.75
C ALA A 142 -8.01 1.61 -15.24
N ARG A 143 -7.54 0.60 -15.99
CA ARG A 143 -7.21 0.73 -17.42
C ARG A 143 -8.50 0.93 -18.22
N GLU A 144 -8.42 1.76 -19.27
CA GLU A 144 -9.56 2.01 -20.17
C GLU A 144 -10.05 0.73 -20.89
N GLY A 145 -9.19 -0.28 -21.00
CA GLY A 145 -9.55 -1.59 -21.51
C GLY A 145 -8.40 -2.58 -21.45
N VAL A 146 -8.73 -3.81 -21.82
CA VAL A 146 -7.77 -4.90 -21.98
C VAL A 146 -7.52 -5.10 -23.48
N ALA A 147 -6.24 -5.23 -23.86
CA ALA A 147 -5.86 -5.41 -25.25
C ALA A 147 -6.47 -6.69 -25.83
N THR A 148 -6.88 -6.62 -27.10
CA THR A 148 -7.26 -7.81 -27.85
C THR A 148 -6.08 -8.79 -27.90
N GLY A 149 -6.37 -10.05 -27.65
CA GLY A 149 -5.39 -11.12 -27.56
C GLY A 149 -4.78 -11.33 -26.18
N ALA A 150 -5.07 -10.48 -25.19
CA ALA A 150 -4.61 -10.64 -23.82
C ALA A 150 -5.26 -11.86 -23.13
N TYR A 151 -4.54 -12.43 -22.17
CA TYR A 151 -5.04 -13.54 -21.37
C TYR A 151 -5.73 -13.05 -20.10
N VAL A 152 -6.89 -13.64 -19.82
CA VAL A 152 -7.66 -13.42 -18.60
C VAL A 152 -7.96 -14.75 -17.93
N ARG A 153 -8.31 -14.73 -16.65
CA ARG A 153 -8.76 -15.90 -15.90
C ARG A 153 -10.19 -15.72 -15.45
N ILE A 154 -10.98 -16.78 -15.60
CA ILE A 154 -12.38 -16.81 -15.21
C ILE A 154 -12.67 -18.03 -14.33
N ALA A 155 -13.60 -17.88 -13.39
CA ALA A 155 -14.09 -18.98 -12.57
C ALA A 155 -15.20 -19.75 -13.30
N ALA A 156 -14.83 -20.85 -13.96
CA ALA A 156 -15.71 -21.70 -14.75
C ALA A 156 -15.47 -23.16 -14.37
N ASP A 157 -16.00 -23.58 -13.22
CA ASP A 157 -15.68 -24.88 -12.59
C ASP A 157 -14.16 -25.04 -12.39
N GLY A 158 -13.61 -24.16 -11.56
CA GLY A 158 -12.19 -23.90 -11.41
C GLY A 158 -11.71 -22.68 -12.21
N TRP A 159 -10.50 -22.21 -11.89
CA TRP A 159 -9.88 -21.10 -12.63
C TRP A 159 -9.37 -21.57 -13.98
N ARG A 160 -9.83 -20.90 -15.05
CA ARG A 160 -9.45 -21.21 -16.44
C ARG A 160 -8.97 -19.96 -17.15
N GLU A 161 -7.99 -20.14 -18.03
CA GLU A 161 -7.53 -19.07 -18.90
C GLU A 161 -8.45 -18.94 -20.12
N ALA A 162 -8.74 -17.69 -20.47
CA ALA A 162 -9.49 -17.29 -21.65
C ALA A 162 -8.76 -16.12 -22.34
N ARG A 163 -9.04 -15.91 -23.61
CA ARG A 163 -8.40 -14.87 -24.42
C ARG A 163 -9.41 -13.80 -24.81
N VAL A 164 -9.04 -12.53 -24.66
CA VAL A 164 -9.88 -11.40 -25.10
C VAL A 164 -9.89 -11.34 -26.63
N LEU A 165 -11.06 -11.47 -27.25
CA LEU A 165 -11.24 -11.34 -28.71
C LEU A 165 -11.46 -9.89 -29.14
N GLY A 166 -11.96 -9.06 -28.23
CA GLY A 166 -12.20 -7.64 -28.46
C GLY A 166 -13.54 -7.20 -27.91
N PRO A 167 -13.90 -5.91 -28.09
CA PRO A 167 -15.20 -5.41 -27.70
C PRO A 167 -16.28 -5.90 -28.68
N SER A 168 -17.35 -6.50 -28.16
CA SER A 168 -18.53 -6.89 -28.92
C SER A 168 -19.71 -5.96 -28.61
N CYS A 169 -20.52 -5.67 -29.63
CA CYS A 169 -21.86 -5.13 -29.39
C CYS A 169 -22.78 -6.26 -28.94
N GLY A 170 -23.52 -6.05 -27.86
CA GLY A 170 -24.67 -6.91 -27.55
C GLY A 170 -25.81 -6.64 -28.55
N PRO A 171 -26.65 -7.63 -28.88
CA PRO A 171 -27.94 -7.35 -29.51
C PRO A 171 -28.85 -6.67 -28.46
N GLY A 172 -29.09 -5.37 -28.63
CA GLY A 172 -29.95 -4.53 -27.79
C GLY A 172 -29.43 -3.09 -27.71
N PRO A 173 -30.27 -2.11 -27.33
CA PRO A 173 -29.83 -0.73 -27.10
C PRO A 173 -29.02 -0.67 -25.80
N ALA A 174 -27.76 -1.12 -25.85
CA ALA A 174 -26.80 -0.82 -24.81
C ALA A 174 -26.42 0.66 -24.90
N PRO A 175 -26.36 1.42 -23.80
CA PRO A 175 -25.88 2.78 -23.84
C PRO A 175 -24.47 2.83 -24.46
N VAL A 176 -24.22 3.86 -25.25
CA VAL A 176 -22.92 4.10 -25.92
C VAL A 176 -21.82 4.09 -24.85
N GLY A 177 -20.97 3.05 -24.84
CA GLY A 177 -19.92 2.86 -23.83
C GLY A 177 -19.92 1.49 -23.13
N SER A 178 -21.02 0.73 -23.20
CA SER A 178 -21.15 -0.61 -22.61
C SER A 178 -20.87 -1.74 -23.62
N ARG A 179 -19.75 -1.66 -24.36
CA ARG A 179 -19.31 -2.77 -25.21
C ARG A 179 -18.80 -3.91 -24.32
N ALA A 180 -19.50 -5.03 -24.35
CA ALA A 180 -19.07 -6.24 -23.64
C ALA A 180 -17.74 -6.73 -24.22
N LEU A 181 -16.89 -7.33 -23.38
CA LEU A 181 -15.72 -8.06 -23.85
C LEU A 181 -16.14 -9.45 -24.28
N GLU A 182 -15.72 -9.82 -25.49
CA GLU A 182 -15.86 -11.18 -25.99
C GLU A 182 -14.62 -12.01 -25.61
N LEU A 183 -14.84 -13.16 -25.00
CA LEU A 183 -13.80 -14.04 -24.49
C LEU A 183 -13.86 -15.40 -25.19
N ALA A 184 -12.71 -15.83 -25.74
CA ALA A 184 -12.49 -17.18 -26.20
C ALA A 184 -12.01 -18.06 -25.04
N ILE A 185 -12.75 -19.14 -24.77
CA ILE A 185 -12.35 -20.18 -23.81
C ILE A 185 -12.36 -21.54 -24.51
N GLY A 186 -11.46 -22.44 -24.10
CA GLY A 186 -11.43 -23.80 -24.61
C GLY A 186 -12.73 -24.57 -24.34
N THR A 187 -12.98 -25.63 -25.10
CA THR A 187 -14.23 -26.43 -25.09
C THR A 187 -14.65 -26.85 -23.68
N ALA A 188 -13.73 -27.37 -22.86
CA ALA A 188 -14.04 -27.78 -21.49
C ALA A 188 -14.54 -26.61 -20.62
N GLY A 189 -14.00 -25.40 -20.80
CA GLY A 189 -14.47 -24.22 -20.08
C GLY A 189 -15.81 -23.72 -20.60
N ARG A 190 -16.05 -23.83 -21.91
CA ARG A 190 -17.35 -23.54 -22.52
C ARG A 190 -18.43 -24.50 -22.00
N ASP A 191 -18.13 -25.79 -21.92
CA ASP A 191 -19.07 -26.81 -21.42
C ASP A 191 -19.35 -26.64 -19.93
N ALA A 192 -18.34 -26.23 -19.15
CA ALA A 192 -18.51 -25.86 -17.74
C ALA A 192 -19.43 -24.64 -17.58
N LEU A 193 -19.30 -23.62 -18.43
CA LEU A 193 -20.19 -22.46 -18.42
C LEU A 193 -21.61 -22.78 -18.91
N ARG A 194 -21.78 -23.74 -19.81
CA ARG A 194 -23.12 -24.20 -20.25
C ARG A 194 -23.82 -25.02 -19.17
N SER A 195 -23.11 -26.00 -18.61
CA SER A 195 -23.64 -26.93 -17.61
C SER A 195 -23.79 -26.30 -16.22
N GLY A 196 -22.99 -25.28 -15.93
CA GLY A 196 -22.92 -24.59 -14.66
C GLY A 196 -23.21 -23.09 -14.74
N GLY A 197 -23.88 -22.58 -15.78
CA GLY A 197 -23.96 -21.15 -16.09
C GLY A 197 -24.33 -20.20 -14.94
N ALA A 198 -25.26 -20.60 -14.08
CA ALA A 198 -25.61 -19.83 -12.88
C ALA A 198 -24.49 -19.77 -11.81
N ARG A 199 -23.52 -20.70 -11.84
CA ARG A 199 -22.36 -20.76 -10.93
C ARG A 199 -21.24 -19.80 -11.34
N ALA A 200 -21.23 -19.31 -12.58
CA ALA A 200 -20.17 -18.44 -13.10
C ALA A 200 -20.65 -17.01 -13.40
N ALA A 201 -21.96 -16.82 -13.61
CA ALA A 201 -22.55 -15.50 -13.83
C ALA A 201 -22.25 -14.54 -12.66
N GLY A 202 -21.82 -13.32 -12.98
CA GLY A 202 -21.40 -12.31 -12.01
C GLY A 202 -19.97 -12.49 -11.48
N GLY A 203 -19.24 -13.53 -11.93
CA GLY A 203 -17.89 -13.81 -11.48
C GLY A 203 -16.86 -12.83 -12.02
N PRO A 204 -15.75 -12.58 -11.29
CA PRO A 204 -14.69 -11.70 -11.77
C PRO A 204 -13.95 -12.32 -12.95
N VAL A 205 -13.63 -11.48 -13.94
CA VAL A 205 -12.66 -11.74 -14.99
C VAL A 205 -11.35 -11.06 -14.59
N LEU A 206 -10.31 -11.85 -14.33
CA LEU A 206 -9.02 -11.35 -13.86
C LEU A 206 -8.02 -11.24 -15.01
N ASP A 207 -7.25 -10.17 -15.07
CA ASP A 207 -6.06 -10.13 -15.91
C ASP A 207 -5.08 -11.23 -15.48
N ALA A 208 -4.57 -12.02 -16.44
CA ALA A 208 -3.73 -13.16 -16.11
C ALA A 208 -2.34 -12.77 -15.57
N GLU A 209 -1.87 -11.56 -15.86
CA GLU A 209 -0.58 -11.04 -15.42
C GLU A 209 -0.70 -10.31 -14.08
N THR A 210 -1.60 -9.34 -13.98
CA THR A 210 -1.73 -8.50 -12.78
C THR A 210 -2.64 -9.11 -11.72
N GLY A 211 -3.58 -9.95 -12.13
CA GLY A 211 -4.63 -10.49 -11.27
C GLY A 211 -5.66 -9.45 -10.83
N ALA A 212 -5.71 -8.29 -11.50
CA ALA A 212 -6.76 -7.29 -11.29
C ALA A 212 -8.04 -7.67 -12.05
N VAL A 213 -9.20 -7.34 -11.50
CA VAL A 213 -10.50 -7.54 -12.14
C VAL A 213 -10.64 -6.53 -13.27
N VAL A 214 -10.85 -7.03 -14.49
CA VAL A 214 -11.04 -6.20 -15.69
C VAL A 214 -12.49 -6.15 -16.15
N ALA A 215 -13.28 -7.17 -15.79
CA ALA A 215 -14.67 -7.29 -16.15
C ALA A 215 -15.41 -8.26 -15.22
N VAL A 216 -16.73 -8.30 -15.36
CA VAL A 216 -17.63 -9.23 -14.67
C VAL A 216 -18.29 -10.12 -15.70
N LEU A 217 -18.30 -11.43 -15.50
CA LEU A 217 -18.99 -12.35 -16.39
C LEU A 217 -20.49 -12.04 -16.42
N GLY A 218 -21.04 -11.86 -17.62
CA GLY A 218 -22.48 -11.74 -17.80
C GLY A 218 -23.18 -13.08 -17.60
N ALA A 219 -24.50 -13.05 -17.45
CA ALA A 219 -25.30 -14.28 -17.49
C ALA A 219 -25.18 -14.94 -18.89
N PRO A 220 -24.98 -16.27 -18.97
CA PRO A 220 -24.96 -16.96 -20.25
C PRO A 220 -26.32 -16.85 -20.94
N ARG A 221 -26.32 -16.51 -22.24
CA ARG A 221 -27.54 -16.41 -23.05
C ARG A 221 -27.84 -17.74 -23.76
N PRO A 222 -29.11 -18.13 -23.94
CA PRO A 222 -29.45 -19.34 -24.68
C PRO A 222 -29.28 -19.16 -26.21
N ALA A 223 -28.74 -20.23 -26.82
CA ALA A 223 -28.67 -20.62 -28.24
C ALA A 223 -28.03 -19.65 -29.27
N HIS A 224 -26.95 -20.14 -29.89
CA HIS A 224 -26.17 -19.63 -31.05
C HIS A 224 -25.01 -18.65 -30.79
N ASP A 225 -24.81 -18.18 -29.56
CA ASP A 225 -23.62 -17.38 -29.22
C ASP A 225 -22.58 -18.27 -28.49
N ASP A 226 -21.52 -18.61 -29.20
CA ASP A 226 -20.42 -19.45 -28.72
C ASP A 226 -19.41 -18.68 -27.85
N ALA A 227 -19.62 -17.37 -27.73
CA ALA A 227 -18.68 -16.45 -27.10
C ALA A 227 -19.10 -16.07 -25.68
N VAL A 228 -18.13 -16.12 -24.76
CA VAL A 228 -18.34 -15.73 -23.37
C VAL A 228 -18.28 -14.21 -23.28
N ARG A 229 -19.32 -13.58 -22.74
CA ARG A 229 -19.39 -12.11 -22.63
C ARG A 229 -19.10 -11.66 -21.20
N ALA A 230 -18.28 -10.64 -21.08
CA ALA A 230 -17.99 -9.99 -19.82
C ALA A 230 -18.27 -8.48 -19.89
N VAL A 231 -18.86 -7.92 -18.85
CA VAL A 231 -19.12 -6.49 -18.71
C VAL A 231 -17.88 -5.83 -18.10
N PRO A 232 -17.16 -4.95 -18.83
CA PRO A 232 -16.04 -4.23 -18.27
C PRO A 232 -16.49 -3.25 -17.16
N LEU A 233 -15.69 -3.14 -16.11
CA LEU A 233 -15.97 -2.26 -14.97
C LEU A 233 -15.51 -0.83 -15.28
N ARG A 234 -16.26 -0.14 -16.15
CA ARG A 234 -15.96 1.24 -16.54
C ARG A 234 -16.67 2.24 -15.62
N PRO A 235 -15.96 3.27 -15.13
CA PRO A 235 -16.61 4.35 -14.41
C PRO A 235 -17.56 5.08 -15.36
N ALA A 236 -18.83 5.21 -14.97
CA ALA A 236 -19.75 6.15 -15.58
C ALA A 236 -19.57 7.53 -14.90
N PRO A 237 -19.77 8.66 -15.60
CA PRO A 237 -19.75 9.96 -14.95
C PRO A 237 -20.85 9.98 -13.87
N ASP A 238 -20.42 10.18 -12.63
CA ASP A 238 -21.21 10.24 -11.38
C ASP A 238 -22.13 9.02 -11.11
N GLY A 239 -21.72 8.17 -10.16
CA GLY A 239 -22.54 7.05 -9.72
C GLY A 239 -21.85 6.12 -8.72
N PRO A 240 -22.61 5.22 -8.08
CA PRO A 240 -22.12 4.35 -7.01
C PRO A 240 -20.99 3.40 -7.44
N LEU A 241 -20.94 3.04 -8.74
CA LEU A 241 -19.83 2.26 -9.28
C LEU A 241 -18.51 3.07 -9.29
N THR A 242 -18.55 4.35 -9.67
CA THR A 242 -17.36 5.21 -9.72
C THR A 242 -16.81 5.50 -8.32
N GLU A 243 -17.68 5.67 -7.33
CA GLU A 243 -17.29 5.78 -5.92
C GLU A 243 -16.59 4.50 -5.44
N LEU A 244 -17.16 3.33 -5.75
CA LEU A 244 -16.58 2.03 -5.40
C LEU A 244 -15.21 1.81 -6.05
N LEU A 245 -15.07 2.12 -7.35
CA LEU A 245 -13.80 1.97 -8.07
C LEU A 245 -12.72 2.91 -7.51
N THR A 246 -13.12 4.13 -7.11
CA THR A 246 -12.23 5.09 -6.45
C THR A 246 -11.76 4.59 -5.09
N GLU A 247 -12.67 4.07 -4.26
CA GLU A 247 -12.34 3.47 -2.97
C GLU A 247 -11.46 2.23 -3.13
N ASN A 248 -11.76 1.37 -4.12
CA ASN A 248 -10.95 0.19 -4.44
C ASN A 248 -9.52 0.60 -4.80
N ALA A 249 -9.34 1.55 -5.72
CA ALA A 249 -8.02 2.02 -6.13
C ALA A 249 -7.22 2.66 -4.99
N ALA A 250 -7.90 3.26 -4.01
CA ALA A 250 -7.30 3.87 -2.84
C ALA A 250 -6.93 2.88 -1.73
N THR A 251 -7.59 1.71 -1.65
CA THR A 251 -7.49 0.81 -0.49
C THR A 251 -7.09 -0.63 -0.80
N VAL A 252 -7.18 -1.07 -2.06
CA VAL A 252 -6.89 -2.45 -2.48
C VAL A 252 -5.66 -2.44 -3.40
N PRO A 253 -4.51 -2.96 -2.95
CA PRO A 253 -3.26 -2.92 -3.71
C PRO A 253 -3.33 -3.63 -5.06
N ALA A 254 -2.92 -2.93 -6.11
CA ALA A 254 -2.74 -3.47 -7.46
C ALA A 254 -1.30 -3.23 -7.95
N TYR A 255 -0.83 -4.08 -8.86
CA TYR A 255 0.57 -4.17 -9.30
C TYR A 255 0.69 -4.36 -10.81
N GLY A 256 1.92 -4.35 -11.33
CA GLY A 256 2.20 -4.45 -12.76
C GLY A 256 1.53 -3.31 -13.52
N ALA A 257 0.93 -3.60 -14.67
CA ALA A 257 0.22 -2.61 -15.47
C ALA A 257 -0.90 -1.87 -14.71
N ASP A 258 -1.46 -2.49 -13.67
CA ASP A 258 -2.56 -1.96 -12.86
C ASP A 258 -2.11 -1.25 -11.56
N LEU A 259 -0.82 -0.92 -11.40
CA LEU A 259 -0.31 -0.23 -10.20
C LEU A 259 -1.18 0.98 -9.81
N ASN A 260 -1.67 0.96 -8.58
CA ASN A 260 -2.49 2.01 -7.99
C ASN A 260 -1.84 2.60 -6.72
N LEU A 261 -2.45 3.64 -6.15
CA LEU A 261 -1.92 4.30 -4.95
C LEU A 261 -1.82 3.34 -3.76
N ALA A 262 -2.79 2.43 -3.58
CA ALA A 262 -2.74 1.43 -2.52
C ALA A 262 -1.50 0.53 -2.64
N GLY A 263 -1.16 0.07 -3.85
CA GLY A 263 0.06 -0.70 -4.12
C GLY A 263 1.34 0.09 -3.84
N VAL A 264 1.36 1.38 -4.21
CA VAL A 264 2.50 2.26 -3.86
C VAL A 264 2.63 2.42 -2.34
N LEU A 265 1.52 2.61 -1.62
CA LEU A 265 1.51 2.73 -0.16
C LEU A 265 1.99 1.44 0.51
N GLU A 266 1.56 0.27 0.03
CA GLU A 266 2.01 -1.03 0.55
C GLU A 266 3.51 -1.24 0.34
N LEU A 267 4.03 -0.97 -0.87
CA LEU A 267 5.46 -1.08 -1.18
C LEU A 267 6.30 -0.13 -0.32
N THR A 268 5.87 1.12 -0.20
CA THR A 268 6.60 2.14 0.56
C THR A 268 6.56 1.87 2.06
N ALA A 269 5.41 1.44 2.60
CA ALA A 269 5.31 0.98 3.98
C ALA A 269 6.19 -0.25 4.26
N THR A 270 6.26 -1.19 3.30
CA THR A 270 7.14 -2.35 3.39
C THR A 270 8.61 -1.93 3.43
N SER A 271 9.03 -0.99 2.57
CA SER A 271 10.40 -0.44 2.61
C SER A 271 10.71 0.23 3.95
N VAL A 272 9.83 1.07 4.49
CA VAL A 272 10.03 1.68 5.83
C VAL A 272 10.13 0.62 6.92
N GLY A 273 9.29 -0.41 6.88
CA GLY A 273 9.31 -1.51 7.83
C GLY A 273 10.58 -2.37 7.75
N GLN A 274 11.27 -2.39 6.61
CA GLN A 274 12.51 -3.15 6.41
C GLN A 274 13.78 -2.34 6.68
N ASP A 275 13.82 -1.10 6.19
CA ASP A 275 15.02 -0.25 6.18
C ASP A 275 15.03 0.76 7.35
N GLY A 276 13.88 1.06 7.96
CA GLY A 276 13.76 1.97 9.11
C GLY A 276 14.24 1.36 10.43
N PRO A 277 14.47 2.17 11.49
CA PRO A 277 15.03 1.69 12.76
C PRO A 277 14.14 0.65 13.46
N ALA A 278 14.78 -0.30 14.16
CA ALA A 278 14.10 -1.31 14.98
C ALA A 278 13.35 -0.64 16.15
N GLY A 279 12.11 -1.07 16.42
CA GLY A 279 11.24 -0.44 17.43
C GLY A 279 10.59 0.87 17.01
N SER A 280 10.71 1.27 15.73
CA SER A 280 9.90 2.38 15.19
C SER A 280 8.41 2.07 15.33
N PRO A 281 7.55 3.06 15.67
CA PRO A 281 6.10 2.86 15.65
C PRO A 281 5.57 2.38 14.29
N ALA A 282 6.33 2.56 13.19
CA ALA A 282 6.02 2.01 11.87
C ALA A 282 6.26 0.47 11.74
N ARG A 283 7.10 -0.14 12.59
CA ARG A 283 7.35 -1.60 12.62
C ARG A 283 6.44 -2.35 13.60
N CYS A 284 5.75 -1.66 14.50
CA CYS A 284 4.84 -2.25 15.49
C CYS A 284 3.53 -2.69 14.83
N ARG A 285 3.60 -3.70 13.95
CA ARG A 285 2.41 -4.33 13.34
C ARG A 285 1.96 -5.59 14.07
N ASP A 286 2.86 -6.22 14.82
CA ASP A 286 2.57 -7.40 15.63
C ASP A 286 3.14 -7.22 17.04
N GLY A 287 2.33 -7.53 18.06
CA GLY A 287 2.63 -7.40 19.49
C GLY A 287 3.79 -8.25 20.03
N ALA A 288 4.76 -8.63 19.18
CA ALA A 288 6.00 -9.26 19.61
C ALA A 288 6.92 -8.21 20.23
N ARG A 289 6.70 -7.95 21.52
CA ARG A 289 7.55 -7.11 22.39
C ARG A 289 8.96 -7.69 22.47
N THR A 290 9.85 -7.26 21.60
CA THR A 290 11.29 -7.49 21.76
C THR A 290 11.90 -6.26 22.43
N GLY A 291 12.28 -6.40 23.71
CA GLY A 291 13.12 -5.44 24.43
C GLY A 291 12.46 -4.11 24.84
N ARG A 292 11.94 -4.08 26.08
CA ARG A 292 11.14 -3.01 26.73
C ARG A 292 11.80 -1.62 26.89
N ALA A 293 13.01 -1.39 26.35
CA ALA A 293 13.64 -0.06 26.26
C ALA A 293 13.37 0.62 24.90
N ALA A 294 13.15 -0.17 23.84
CA ALA A 294 12.72 0.33 22.52
C ALA A 294 11.24 0.74 22.50
N ASP A 295 10.45 0.31 23.49
CA ASP A 295 9.01 0.58 23.63
C ASP A 295 8.69 1.99 24.17
N ILE A 296 9.68 2.74 24.70
CA ILE A 296 9.42 4.08 25.25
C ILE A 296 9.29 5.06 24.09
N ALA A 297 8.06 5.49 23.81
CA ALA A 297 7.77 6.44 22.77
C ALA A 297 8.64 7.71 22.92
N PRO A 298 9.40 8.11 21.88
CA PRO A 298 10.17 9.34 21.89
C PRO A 298 9.29 10.56 22.21
N VAL A 299 9.88 11.57 22.84
CA VAL A 299 9.19 12.84 23.09
C VAL A 299 9.05 13.58 21.76
N GLU A 300 7.83 13.98 21.43
CA GLU A 300 7.57 14.76 20.23
C GLU A 300 8.16 16.17 20.35
N ARG A 301 8.94 16.54 19.33
CA ARG A 301 9.54 17.87 19.19
C ARG A 301 8.64 18.73 18.32
N ALA A 302 7.68 19.42 18.94
CA ALA A 302 6.60 20.11 18.25
C ALA A 302 7.07 21.13 17.20
N VAL A 303 8.20 21.82 17.44
CA VAL A 303 8.78 22.77 16.47
C VAL A 303 9.24 22.03 15.21
N ILE A 304 9.98 20.94 15.37
CA ILE A 304 10.51 20.16 14.26
C ILE A 304 9.37 19.51 13.48
N ALA A 305 8.36 18.98 14.18
CA ALA A 305 7.17 18.43 13.55
C ALA A 305 6.44 19.47 12.67
N ARG A 306 6.34 20.74 13.12
CA ARG A 306 5.76 21.83 12.34
C ARG A 306 6.58 22.16 11.08
N GLU A 307 7.90 22.23 11.20
CA GLU A 307 8.78 22.47 10.04
C GLU A 307 8.66 21.35 8.99
N LEU A 308 8.63 20.09 9.42
CA LEU A 308 8.47 18.95 8.52
C LEU A 308 7.09 18.93 7.84
N LEU A 309 6.04 19.38 8.53
CA LEU A 309 4.71 19.54 7.95
C LEU A 309 4.68 20.70 6.94
N ALA A 310 5.24 21.85 7.29
CA ALA A 310 5.33 23.02 6.41
C ALA A 310 6.13 22.71 5.14
N PHE A 311 7.22 21.95 5.27
CA PHE A 311 7.96 21.43 4.13
C PHE A 311 7.07 20.67 3.16
N GLY A 312 6.19 19.78 3.67
CA GLY A 312 5.29 18.95 2.87
C GLY A 312 4.28 19.73 2.01
N THR A 313 3.97 20.98 2.37
CA THR A 313 3.08 21.87 1.61
C THR A 313 3.84 22.98 0.87
N SER A 314 5.14 23.13 1.13
CA SER A 314 5.98 24.13 0.45
C SER A 314 6.28 23.74 -1.00
N GLY A 315 6.78 24.69 -1.78
CA GLY A 315 7.35 24.44 -3.12
C GLY A 315 8.79 23.89 -3.09
N ALA A 316 9.42 23.83 -1.91
CA ALA A 316 10.75 23.25 -1.78
C ALA A 316 10.70 21.71 -1.93
N VAL A 317 11.80 21.17 -2.44
CA VAL A 317 11.89 19.75 -2.82
C VAL A 317 12.86 19.00 -1.90
N VAL A 318 13.82 19.69 -1.31
CA VAL A 318 14.86 19.12 -0.45
C VAL A 318 14.85 19.81 0.91
N LEU A 319 14.88 19.02 1.99
CA LEU A 319 15.05 19.51 3.37
C LEU A 319 16.24 18.81 4.02
N GLY A 320 17.22 19.58 4.48
CA GLY A 320 18.28 19.10 5.36
C GLY A 320 17.85 19.14 6.82
N LEU A 321 17.75 17.98 7.48
CA LEU A 321 17.56 17.85 8.92
C LEU A 321 18.93 17.61 9.57
N VAL A 322 19.52 18.69 10.10
CA VAL A 322 20.94 18.73 10.42
C VAL A 322 21.14 18.73 11.91
N GLY A 323 21.84 17.73 12.46
CA GLY A 323 22.09 17.65 13.89
C GLY A 323 23.34 16.87 14.22
N VAL A 324 23.90 17.12 15.41
CA VAL A 324 25.04 16.37 15.93
C VAL A 324 24.69 14.88 16.12
N PRO A 325 25.67 13.96 16.12
CA PRO A 325 25.42 12.56 16.41
C PRO A 325 24.66 12.37 17.72
N GLY A 326 23.60 11.53 17.71
CA GLY A 326 22.77 11.29 18.90
C GLY A 326 21.68 12.34 19.20
N SER A 327 21.52 13.36 18.35
CA SER A 327 20.45 14.36 18.42
C SER A 327 19.02 13.85 18.13
N GLY A 328 18.89 12.60 17.66
CA GLY A 328 17.61 11.97 17.36
C GLY A 328 17.10 12.15 15.92
N ARG A 329 17.99 12.44 14.95
CA ARG A 329 17.61 12.63 13.53
C ARG A 329 16.79 11.44 12.98
N THR A 330 17.31 10.22 13.11
CA THR A 330 16.64 8.97 12.77
C THR A 330 15.29 8.82 13.47
N THR A 331 15.17 9.29 14.71
CA THR A 331 13.93 9.26 15.48
C THR A 331 12.88 10.21 14.91
N GLU A 332 13.27 11.42 14.51
CA GLU A 332 12.37 12.38 13.86
C GLU A 332 11.93 11.90 12.47
N LEU A 333 12.83 11.29 11.69
CA LEU A 333 12.48 10.65 10.42
C LEU A 333 11.46 9.52 10.62
N ALA A 334 11.67 8.67 11.62
CA ALA A 334 10.75 7.57 11.95
C ALA A 334 9.37 8.10 12.36
N ALA A 335 9.32 9.17 13.16
CA ALA A 335 8.07 9.84 13.53
C ALA A 335 7.36 10.44 12.30
N LEU A 336 8.10 11.06 11.37
CA LEU A 336 7.55 11.58 10.12
C LEU A 336 6.97 10.45 9.25
N ALA A 337 7.71 9.36 9.04
CA ALA A 337 7.24 8.21 8.28
C ALA A 337 5.95 7.62 8.89
N ALA A 338 5.92 7.46 10.22
CA ALA A 338 4.74 6.95 10.93
C ALA A 338 3.53 7.88 10.80
N ARG A 339 3.70 9.20 10.91
CA ARG A 339 2.61 10.18 10.71
C ARG A 339 2.07 10.15 9.29
N ARG A 340 2.94 10.01 8.30
CA ARG A 340 2.54 9.93 6.88
C ARG A 340 1.85 8.62 6.55
N LEU A 341 2.23 7.52 7.20
CA LEU A 341 1.60 6.21 7.00
C LEU A 341 0.22 6.12 7.65
N HIS A 342 0.08 6.62 8.88
CA HIS A 342 -1.14 6.47 9.69
C HIS A 342 -2.05 7.71 9.71
N GLY A 343 -1.68 8.76 8.98
CA GLY A 343 -2.50 9.97 8.86
C GLY A 343 -3.83 9.70 8.15
N ARG A 344 -4.77 10.67 8.23
CA ARG A 344 -6.09 10.59 7.56
C ARG A 344 -5.98 10.38 6.04
N ALA A 345 -4.88 10.83 5.45
CA ALA A 345 -4.55 10.63 4.06
C ALA A 345 -3.14 10.02 3.99
N PRO A 346 -3.01 8.67 4.01
CA PRO A 346 -1.71 8.01 3.95
C PRO A 346 -0.93 8.43 2.72
N ALA A 347 0.35 8.74 2.89
CA ALA A 347 1.19 9.28 1.83
C ALA A 347 2.48 8.46 1.63
N PRO A 348 2.85 8.13 0.37
CA PRO A 348 4.01 7.29 0.08
C PRO A 348 5.31 7.85 0.64
N THR A 349 6.06 7.00 1.35
CA THR A 349 7.34 7.38 1.98
C THR A 349 8.34 6.24 1.89
N LEU A 350 9.50 6.44 1.26
CA LEU A 350 10.59 5.46 1.19
C LEU A 350 11.69 5.83 2.17
N TRP A 351 12.26 4.81 2.82
CA TRP A 351 13.39 4.95 3.71
C TRP A 351 14.66 4.45 3.03
N LEU A 352 15.68 5.29 2.98
CA LEU A 352 17.00 5.00 2.41
C LEU A 352 18.05 5.28 3.46
N ARG A 353 19.06 4.42 3.56
CA ARG A 353 20.21 4.61 4.45
C ARG A 353 21.44 4.95 3.64
N GLY A 354 22.28 5.85 4.16
CA GLY A 354 23.57 6.16 3.55
C GLY A 354 24.45 4.92 3.33
N ALA A 355 24.42 3.99 4.28
CA ALA A 355 25.12 2.72 4.20
C ALA A 355 24.65 1.78 3.06
N ASP A 356 23.45 2.00 2.50
CA ASP A 356 22.92 1.20 1.38
C ASP A 356 23.23 1.84 0.00
N LEU A 357 23.87 3.01 -0.02
CA LEU A 357 24.35 3.66 -1.24
C LEU A 357 25.57 2.93 -1.82
N ARG A 358 25.76 3.04 -3.13
CA ARG A 358 26.83 2.34 -3.87
C ARG A 358 27.70 3.32 -4.63
N GLN A 359 28.97 2.95 -4.81
CA GLN A 359 29.97 3.76 -5.54
C GLN A 359 29.54 4.16 -6.97
N GLY A 360 28.69 3.33 -7.60
CA GLY A 360 28.23 3.53 -8.97
C GLY A 360 26.88 4.24 -9.08
N ASP A 361 26.29 4.69 -7.97
CA ASP A 361 25.03 5.41 -8.00
C ASP A 361 25.23 6.77 -8.70
N GLY A 362 24.43 7.05 -9.71
CA GLY A 362 24.40 8.35 -10.38
C GLY A 362 23.47 9.34 -9.68
N SER A 363 22.50 8.85 -8.92
CA SER A 363 21.59 9.68 -8.11
C SER A 363 20.95 8.87 -6.99
N ILE A 364 20.13 9.53 -6.16
CA ILE A 364 19.28 8.85 -5.16
C ILE A 364 18.30 7.85 -5.79
N ALA A 365 17.96 7.99 -7.08
CA ALA A 365 17.02 7.12 -7.78
C ALA A 365 17.49 5.66 -7.83
N ASP A 366 18.81 5.43 -7.92
CA ASP A 366 19.40 4.10 -7.96
C ASP A 366 19.21 3.36 -6.64
N ALA A 367 19.38 4.08 -5.52
CA ALA A 367 19.11 3.57 -4.19
C ALA A 367 17.60 3.31 -3.98
N ALA A 368 16.75 4.23 -4.44
CA ALA A 368 15.29 4.06 -4.40
C ALA A 368 14.83 2.83 -5.20
N ARG A 369 15.38 2.60 -6.40
CA ARG A 369 15.07 1.44 -7.25
C ARG A 369 15.40 0.13 -6.55
N ARG A 370 16.56 0.07 -5.87
CA ARG A 370 16.94 -1.10 -5.07
C ARG A 370 16.04 -1.30 -3.85
N ALA A 371 15.68 -0.24 -3.13
CA ALA A 371 14.78 -0.32 -1.98
C ALA A 371 13.38 -0.82 -2.38
N VAL A 372 12.80 -0.28 -3.45
CA VAL A 372 11.52 -0.75 -4.00
C VAL A 372 11.62 -2.20 -4.46
N GLY A 373 12.71 -2.59 -5.13
CA GLY A 373 12.93 -3.99 -5.54
C GLY A 373 13.03 -4.97 -4.37
N ARG A 374 13.55 -4.55 -3.20
CA ARG A 374 13.51 -5.37 -1.97
C ARG A 374 12.08 -5.48 -1.42
N ALA A 375 11.38 -4.36 -1.30
CA ALA A 375 10.00 -4.33 -0.82
C ALA A 375 9.06 -5.18 -1.70
N ALA A 376 9.21 -5.09 -3.02
CA ALA A 376 8.43 -5.86 -3.98
C ALA A 376 8.60 -7.37 -3.83
N ARG A 377 9.83 -7.84 -3.55
CA ARG A 377 10.09 -9.27 -3.29
C ARG A 377 9.39 -9.76 -2.02
N ILE A 378 9.34 -8.93 -0.99
CA ILE A 378 8.67 -9.26 0.28
C ILE A 378 7.15 -9.35 0.07
N VAL A 379 6.57 -8.36 -0.63
CA VAL A 379 5.14 -8.36 -0.95
C VAL A 379 4.75 -9.52 -1.87
N ALA A 380 5.57 -9.83 -2.88
CA ALA A 380 5.32 -10.98 -3.75
C ALA A 380 5.31 -12.29 -2.95
N ALA A 381 6.28 -12.45 -2.04
CA ALA A 381 6.38 -13.63 -1.17
C ALA A 381 5.19 -13.74 -0.20
N SER A 382 4.76 -12.64 0.43
CA SER A 382 3.62 -12.65 1.37
C SER A 382 2.28 -12.93 0.70
N THR A 383 2.11 -12.50 -0.55
CA THR A 383 0.86 -12.67 -1.30
C THR A 383 0.82 -13.95 -2.14
N GLY A 384 1.90 -14.74 -2.17
CA GLY A 384 2.02 -15.93 -3.01
C GLY A 384 1.94 -15.61 -4.52
N ARG A 385 2.27 -14.36 -4.90
CA ARG A 385 2.21 -13.87 -6.28
C ARG A 385 3.57 -14.00 -6.97
N GLY A 386 3.53 -14.02 -8.30
CA GLY A 386 4.74 -13.88 -9.12
C GLY A 386 5.35 -12.47 -9.03
N PRO A 387 6.36 -12.17 -9.86
CA PRO A 387 6.93 -10.82 -9.94
C PRO A 387 5.86 -9.75 -10.16
N LEU A 388 5.93 -8.64 -9.43
CA LEU A 388 4.91 -7.58 -9.40
C LEU A 388 4.99 -6.59 -10.59
N GLY A 389 5.70 -6.96 -11.66
CA GLY A 389 5.92 -6.14 -12.85
C GLY A 389 6.89 -4.97 -12.65
N ASP A 390 6.80 -3.95 -13.51
CA ASP A 390 7.64 -2.76 -13.44
C ASP A 390 7.22 -1.81 -12.29
N LEU A 391 8.13 -1.65 -11.34
CA LEU A 391 8.00 -0.84 -10.14
C LEU A 391 9.12 0.21 -10.05
N ALA A 392 9.54 0.76 -11.19
CA ALA A 392 10.50 1.86 -11.24
C ALA A 392 10.06 3.03 -10.32
N PRO A 393 10.97 3.63 -9.53
CA PRO A 393 10.64 4.74 -8.62
C PRO A 393 9.93 5.92 -9.29
N GLU A 394 10.25 6.20 -10.55
CA GLU A 394 9.62 7.25 -11.36
C GLU A 394 8.13 6.99 -11.57
N ARG A 395 7.77 5.71 -11.72
CA ARG A 395 6.38 5.29 -11.86
C ARG A 395 5.62 5.46 -10.56
N LEU A 396 6.23 5.07 -9.43
CA LEU A 396 5.66 5.28 -8.09
C LEU A 396 5.44 6.78 -7.83
N ALA A 397 6.43 7.62 -8.17
CA ALA A 397 6.34 9.06 -8.02
C ALA A 397 5.19 9.66 -8.85
N ARG A 398 5.02 9.22 -10.11
CA ARG A 398 3.91 9.65 -10.97
C ARG A 398 2.54 9.32 -10.38
N HIS A 399 2.34 8.09 -9.92
CA HIS A 399 1.08 7.69 -9.27
C HIS A 399 0.82 8.47 -7.96
N SER A 400 1.88 8.70 -7.20
CA SER A 400 1.84 9.48 -5.95
C SER A 400 1.44 10.95 -6.23
N LEU A 401 2.03 11.56 -7.25
CA LEU A 401 1.76 12.94 -7.65
C LEU A 401 0.35 13.11 -8.24
N ALA A 402 -0.11 12.17 -9.08
CA ALA A 402 -1.47 12.17 -9.62
C ALA A 402 -2.55 12.10 -8.52
N ALA A 403 -2.23 11.46 -7.40
CA ALA A 403 -3.11 11.41 -6.23
C ALA A 403 -2.97 12.65 -5.29
N GLY A 404 -2.16 13.65 -5.65
CA GLY A 404 -1.88 14.81 -4.81
C GLY A 404 -1.05 14.50 -3.55
N ARG A 405 -0.39 13.34 -3.51
CA ARG A 405 0.38 12.84 -2.35
C ARG A 405 1.80 12.52 -2.79
N PRO A 406 2.66 13.52 -3.02
CA PRO A 406 4.00 13.31 -3.59
C PRO A 406 4.82 12.32 -2.77
N LEU A 407 5.59 11.49 -3.47
CA LEU A 407 6.51 10.54 -2.87
C LEU A 407 7.56 11.28 -2.04
N LEU A 408 7.79 10.82 -0.82
CA LEU A 408 8.81 11.35 0.08
C LEU A 408 9.94 10.34 0.26
N LEU A 409 11.18 10.73 -0.02
CA LEU A 409 12.38 9.96 0.32
C LEU A 409 12.96 10.48 1.63
N LEU A 410 13.26 9.56 2.54
CA LEU A 410 13.99 9.84 3.77
C LEU A 410 15.39 9.22 3.61
N LEU A 411 16.43 10.06 3.56
CA LEU A 411 17.82 9.61 3.52
C LEU A 411 18.43 9.78 4.90
N ASP A 412 18.65 8.66 5.59
CA ASP A 412 19.22 8.63 6.94
C ASP A 412 20.72 8.33 6.91
N GLY A 413 21.52 9.21 7.51
CA GLY A 413 22.96 9.04 7.66
C GLY A 413 23.74 8.94 6.36
N PRO A 414 23.57 9.83 5.37
CA PRO A 414 24.34 9.80 4.11
C PRO A 414 25.85 9.89 4.34
N GLU A 415 26.31 10.40 5.48
CA GLU A 415 27.71 10.38 5.89
C GLU A 415 28.35 8.98 5.94
N GLU A 416 27.54 7.90 5.97
CA GLU A 416 28.01 6.50 5.91
C GLU A 416 28.20 5.98 4.48
N MET A 417 28.05 6.83 3.46
CA MET A 417 28.19 6.44 2.06
C MET A 417 29.63 6.02 1.70
N PRO A 418 29.82 5.19 0.65
CA PRO A 418 31.14 4.81 0.20
C PRO A 418 32.02 6.03 -0.17
N PRO A 419 33.32 6.05 0.18
CA PRO A 419 34.22 7.18 -0.13
C PRO A 419 34.26 7.53 -1.62
N ALA A 420 34.23 6.52 -2.51
CA ALA A 420 34.18 6.73 -3.96
C ALA A 420 32.96 7.53 -4.41
N LEU A 421 31.81 7.38 -3.74
CA LEU A 421 30.62 8.20 -4.00
C LEU A 421 30.79 9.59 -3.40
N ALA A 422 31.35 9.69 -2.19
CA ALA A 422 31.60 10.98 -1.53
C ALA A 422 32.56 11.88 -2.33
N HIS A 423 33.48 11.31 -3.12
CA HIS A 423 34.34 12.06 -4.04
C HIS A 423 33.59 12.61 -5.27
N ARG A 424 32.46 11.99 -5.63
CA ARG A 424 31.58 12.39 -6.75
C ARG A 424 30.27 12.99 -6.25
N LEU A 425 30.33 13.63 -5.08
CA LEU A 425 29.16 14.20 -4.43
C LEU A 425 28.50 15.31 -5.27
N PRO A 426 29.23 16.20 -5.97
CA PRO A 426 28.61 17.20 -6.84
C PRO A 426 27.77 16.54 -7.95
N GLU A 427 28.33 15.60 -8.71
CA GLU A 427 27.64 14.94 -9.82
C GLU A 427 26.44 14.11 -9.32
N TRP A 428 26.60 13.42 -8.18
CA TRP A 428 25.50 12.67 -7.57
C TRP A 428 24.37 13.58 -7.07
N THR A 429 24.72 14.76 -6.55
CA THR A 429 23.75 15.75 -6.06
C THR A 429 23.00 16.41 -7.21
N GLU A 430 23.69 16.73 -8.30
CA GLU A 430 23.10 17.25 -9.53
C GLU A 430 22.10 16.25 -10.12
N GLY A 431 22.51 14.99 -10.33
CA GLY A 431 21.61 13.93 -10.82
C GLY A 431 20.43 13.68 -9.88
N THR A 432 20.64 13.83 -8.56
CA THR A 432 19.55 13.78 -7.57
C THR A 432 18.59 14.96 -7.72
N ALA A 433 19.09 16.19 -7.86
CA ALA A 433 18.26 17.38 -8.03
C ALA A 433 17.44 17.33 -9.33
N GLU A 434 18.04 16.90 -10.44
CA GLU A 434 17.34 16.68 -11.71
C GLU A 434 16.22 15.66 -11.59
N TRP A 435 16.52 14.50 -11.00
CA TRP A 435 15.53 13.44 -10.82
C TRP A 435 14.37 13.86 -9.91
N LEU A 436 14.65 14.56 -8.81
CA LEU A 436 13.62 15.08 -7.90
C LEU A 436 12.70 16.08 -8.61
N ARG A 437 13.26 17.00 -9.42
CA ARG A 437 12.46 17.94 -10.23
C ARG A 437 11.62 17.21 -11.27
N ALA A 438 12.20 16.27 -12.00
CA ALA A 438 11.51 15.53 -13.07
C ALA A 438 10.35 14.67 -12.55
N THR A 439 10.47 14.14 -11.34
CA THR A 439 9.46 13.23 -10.75
C THR A 439 8.48 13.91 -9.79
N GLY A 440 8.79 15.12 -9.32
CA GLY A 440 8.03 15.79 -8.25
C GLY A 440 8.19 15.11 -6.88
N THR A 441 9.22 14.26 -6.73
CA THR A 441 9.55 13.57 -5.47
C THR A 441 10.21 14.54 -4.51
N ARG A 442 9.92 14.42 -3.21
CA ARG A 442 10.53 15.23 -2.15
C ARG A 442 11.59 14.43 -1.40
N LEU A 443 12.63 15.09 -0.91
CA LEU A 443 13.74 14.47 -0.19
C LEU A 443 13.95 15.15 1.17
N VAL A 444 14.05 14.35 2.23
CA VAL A 444 14.55 14.79 3.54
C VAL A 444 15.88 14.08 3.81
N VAL A 445 16.93 14.85 4.07
CA VAL A 445 18.27 14.36 4.34
C VAL A 445 18.59 14.56 5.81
N ALA A 446 18.61 13.49 6.59
CA ALA A 446 19.05 13.50 7.99
C ALA A 446 20.55 13.25 8.06
N CYS A 447 21.33 14.29 8.30
CA CYS A 447 22.79 14.22 8.19
C CYS A 447 23.50 15.10 9.21
N ARG A 448 24.83 14.96 9.26
CA ARG A 448 25.66 15.77 10.17
C ARG A 448 25.91 17.15 9.59
N PRO A 449 26.20 18.18 10.42
CA PRO A 449 26.53 19.51 9.93
C PRO A 449 27.63 19.53 8.87
N GLU A 450 28.70 18.75 9.07
CA GLU A 450 29.87 18.72 8.18
C GLU A 450 29.55 18.07 6.82
N PHE A 451 28.57 17.16 6.80
CA PHE A 451 28.08 16.60 5.56
C PHE A 451 27.20 17.61 4.82
N TRP A 452 26.26 18.26 5.53
CA TRP A 452 25.33 19.22 4.93
C TRP A 452 26.00 20.48 4.41
N GLU A 453 27.08 20.94 5.06
CA GLU A 453 27.86 22.08 4.59
C GLU A 453 28.35 21.87 3.15
N ARG A 454 28.74 20.64 2.82
CA ARG A 454 29.22 20.25 1.48
C ARG A 454 28.04 19.92 0.57
N ALA A 455 27.25 18.90 0.92
CA ALA A 455 26.15 18.42 0.06
C ALA A 455 25.06 19.48 -0.18
N GLY A 456 24.74 20.27 0.85
CA GLY A 456 23.73 21.33 0.77
C GLY A 456 24.15 22.50 -0.12
N ALA A 457 25.46 22.72 -0.32
CA ALA A 457 25.96 23.78 -1.20
C ALA A 457 25.86 23.38 -2.69
N GLU A 458 25.90 22.09 -2.98
CA GLU A 458 25.74 21.55 -4.35
C GLU A 458 24.27 21.56 -4.81
N PHE A 459 23.31 21.59 -3.88
CA PHE A 459 21.89 21.72 -4.24
C PHE A 459 21.55 23.16 -4.67
N PRO A 460 20.78 23.31 -5.76
CA PRO A 460 20.28 24.62 -6.16
C PRO A 460 19.43 25.27 -5.05
N PRO A 461 19.69 26.53 -4.66
CA PRO A 461 19.07 27.17 -3.48
C PRO A 461 17.54 27.19 -3.49
N GLU A 462 16.92 27.24 -4.67
CA GLU A 462 15.47 27.23 -4.86
C GLU A 462 14.81 25.89 -4.52
N LEU A 463 15.58 24.79 -4.54
CA LEU A 463 15.08 23.48 -4.11
C LEU A 463 15.11 23.30 -2.60
N LEU A 464 15.93 24.09 -1.90
CA LEU A 464 16.19 23.93 -0.47
C LEU A 464 15.10 24.60 0.38
N TYR A 465 14.53 23.82 1.28
CA TYR A 465 13.71 24.32 2.36
C TYR A 465 14.59 24.97 3.42
N GLY A 466 14.31 26.23 3.75
CA GLY A 466 14.93 26.95 4.86
C GLY A 466 13.90 27.25 5.94
N SER A 467 14.29 27.06 7.20
CA SER A 467 13.44 27.50 8.32
C SER A 467 13.38 29.02 8.37
N ALA A 468 12.24 29.59 8.78
CA ALA A 468 12.10 31.03 9.01
C ALA A 468 13.03 31.58 10.12
N ARG A 469 13.69 30.69 10.87
CA ARG A 469 14.64 31.01 11.97
C ARG A 469 16.08 31.17 11.49
N GLN A 470 16.39 30.80 10.25
CA GLN A 470 17.71 31.08 9.68
C GLN A 470 17.75 32.56 9.30
N GLU A 471 18.37 33.40 10.14
CA GLU A 471 18.75 34.74 9.68
C GLU A 471 19.74 34.63 8.51
N PRO A 472 19.70 35.55 7.52
CA PRO A 472 20.53 35.49 6.31
C PRO A 472 22.05 35.63 6.51
N ALA A 473 22.55 35.44 7.74
CA ALA A 473 23.88 35.86 8.14
C ALA A 473 25.03 34.83 7.93
N ARG A 474 24.85 33.69 7.25
CA ARG A 474 25.96 32.71 7.10
C ARG A 474 26.03 31.98 5.76
N ARG A 475 27.28 31.70 5.34
CA ARG A 475 27.73 30.79 4.26
C ARG A 475 27.21 29.33 4.33
N PHE A 476 26.26 29.03 5.21
CA PHE A 476 25.78 27.67 5.44
C PHE A 476 24.47 27.43 4.66
N PRO A 477 24.32 26.31 3.94
CA PRO A 477 23.11 26.01 3.19
C PRO A 477 21.84 26.00 4.06
N ARG A 478 20.69 26.30 3.44
CA ARG A 478 19.38 26.30 4.14
C ARG A 478 19.09 24.93 4.76
N CYS A 479 18.65 24.90 6.01
CA CYS A 479 18.34 23.66 6.73
C CYS A 479 17.40 23.87 7.92
N VAL A 480 16.92 22.76 8.48
CA VAL A 480 16.27 22.70 9.79
C VAL A 480 17.29 22.15 10.80
N PRO A 481 17.82 22.98 11.71
CA PRO A 481 18.75 22.52 12.73
C PRO A 481 18.02 21.66 13.76
N LEU A 482 18.67 20.56 14.16
CA LEU A 482 18.19 19.62 15.16
C LEU A 482 19.15 19.61 16.35
N ASP A 483 18.90 20.56 17.26
CA ASP A 483 19.67 20.70 18.50
C ASP A 483 19.24 19.65 19.55
N GLY A 484 19.88 19.69 20.73
CA GLY A 484 19.39 18.95 21.91
C GLY A 484 17.96 19.35 22.31
N LEU A 485 17.31 18.51 23.10
CA LEU A 485 15.94 18.74 23.58
C LEU A 485 15.86 20.07 24.34
N SER A 486 14.73 20.77 24.24
CA SER A 486 14.43 21.89 25.15
C SER A 486 14.32 21.38 26.59
N ARG A 487 14.41 22.28 27.59
CA ARG A 487 14.29 21.90 29.01
C ARG A 487 12.99 21.14 29.30
N ALA A 488 11.87 21.59 28.72
CA ALA A 488 10.56 20.95 28.90
C ALA A 488 10.49 19.57 28.22
N GLU A 489 11.02 19.43 27.01
CA GLU A 489 11.10 18.13 26.31
C GLU A 489 12.02 17.15 27.06
N ALA A 490 13.17 17.63 27.54
CA ALA A 490 14.12 16.85 28.32
C ALA A 490 13.52 16.35 29.63
N ALA A 491 12.78 17.18 30.37
CA ALA A 491 12.09 16.78 31.58
C ALA A 491 11.05 15.68 31.31
N ARG A 492 10.26 15.81 30.23
CA ARG A 492 9.31 14.78 29.80
C ARG A 492 10.02 13.48 29.39
N ALA A 493 11.15 13.59 28.70
CA ALA A 493 11.94 12.43 28.30
C ALA A 493 12.48 11.69 29.52
N ARG A 494 13.07 12.41 30.48
CA ARG A 494 13.56 11.84 31.74
C ARG A 494 12.45 11.15 32.53
N ALA A 495 11.29 11.77 32.65
CA ALA A 495 10.13 11.17 33.30
C ALA A 495 9.70 9.85 32.62
N ARG A 496 9.68 9.80 31.29
CA ARG A 496 9.37 8.57 30.53
C ARG A 496 10.44 7.48 30.70
N TYR A 497 11.71 7.88 30.81
CA TYR A 497 12.84 6.98 31.02
C TYR A 497 13.06 6.59 32.49
N GLY A 498 12.29 7.17 33.43
CA GLY A 498 12.47 6.93 34.87
C GLY A 498 13.79 7.48 35.43
N ILE A 499 14.34 8.53 34.81
CA ILE A 499 15.63 9.13 35.21
C ILE A 499 15.38 10.22 36.26
N PRO A 500 15.93 10.11 37.49
CA PRO A 500 15.79 11.14 38.52
C PRO A 500 16.44 12.47 38.12
N ASP A 501 15.92 13.58 38.65
CA ASP A 501 16.53 14.90 38.47
C ASP A 501 17.88 14.98 39.22
N GLY A 502 18.83 15.76 38.68
CA GLY A 502 20.15 15.98 39.29
C GLY A 502 21.23 14.92 38.98
N VAL A 503 20.88 13.82 38.30
CA VAL A 503 21.84 12.75 37.93
C VAL A 503 22.78 13.17 36.78
N LEU A 504 22.36 14.14 35.96
CA LEU A 504 23.06 14.58 34.76
C LEU A 504 23.43 16.05 34.83
N ARG A 505 24.58 16.40 34.24
CA ARG A 505 24.92 17.80 33.93
C ARG A 505 23.95 18.34 32.89
N ASP A 506 23.67 19.64 32.93
CA ASP A 506 22.66 20.30 32.09
C ASP A 506 22.80 20.01 30.57
N ALA A 507 24.02 19.91 30.05
CA ALA A 507 24.27 19.58 28.65
C ALA A 507 23.86 18.14 28.30
N ASP A 508 24.22 17.19 29.17
CA ASP A 508 23.90 15.75 29.02
C ASP A 508 22.43 15.46 29.29
N ALA A 509 21.81 16.22 30.20
CA ALA A 509 20.40 16.09 30.59
C ALA A 509 19.42 16.42 29.47
N ARG A 510 19.90 17.00 28.36
CA ARG A 510 19.13 17.42 27.18
C ARG A 510 19.47 16.61 25.93
N HIS A 511 20.45 15.71 25.99
CA HIS A 511 20.91 14.96 24.84
C HIS A 511 20.14 13.62 24.70
N PRO A 512 19.34 13.41 23.63
CA PRO A 512 18.44 12.26 23.51
C PRO A 512 19.14 10.90 23.67
N LEU A 513 20.30 10.72 23.02
CA LEU A 513 21.06 9.47 23.13
C LEU A 513 21.55 9.22 24.55
N THR A 514 21.96 10.27 25.28
CA THR A 514 22.46 10.15 26.65
C THR A 514 21.36 9.70 27.59
N LEU A 515 20.16 10.28 27.46
CA LEU A 515 18.98 9.86 28.22
C LEU A 515 18.62 8.39 27.95
N ARG A 516 18.63 7.97 26.68
CA ARG A 516 18.36 6.58 26.31
C ARG A 516 19.37 5.62 26.92
N LEU A 517 20.67 5.87 26.75
CA LEU A 517 21.74 5.01 27.29
C LEU A 517 21.69 4.90 28.82
N LEU A 518 21.31 5.96 29.52
CA LEU A 518 21.14 5.93 30.98
C LEU A 518 19.93 5.12 31.42
N SER A 519 18.83 5.17 30.66
CA SER A 519 17.65 4.32 30.91
C SER A 519 17.94 2.82 30.75
N GLU A 520 18.92 2.49 29.91
CA GLU A 520 19.38 1.11 29.71
C GLU A 520 20.27 0.66 30.89
N ARG A 521 21.08 1.57 31.47
CA ARG A 521 22.00 1.29 32.59
C ARG A 521 21.36 1.36 33.98
N GLY A 522 20.37 2.21 34.19
CA GLY A 522 19.70 2.43 35.49
C GLY A 522 18.74 1.33 35.92
N ARG A 523 18.73 0.18 35.24
CA ARG A 523 17.93 -0.99 35.64
C ARG A 523 18.68 -1.77 36.71
N PRO A 524 18.13 -2.00 37.91
CA PRO A 524 18.71 -2.96 38.83
C PRO A 524 18.75 -4.32 38.14
N GLY A 525 19.94 -4.90 38.03
CA GLY A 525 20.13 -6.24 37.51
C GLY A 525 19.33 -7.24 38.33
N GLN A 526 18.72 -8.22 37.66
CA GLN A 526 18.53 -9.54 38.25
C GLN A 526 19.92 -10.09 38.59
N ALA A 527 20.45 -9.69 39.74
CA ALA A 527 21.49 -10.46 40.42
C ALA A 527 20.83 -11.77 40.86
N GLY A 528 21.51 -12.87 40.56
CA GLY A 528 20.96 -14.21 40.57
C GLY A 528 20.27 -14.62 41.87
N ALA A 529 19.14 -15.32 41.70
CA ALA A 529 18.70 -16.29 42.69
C ALA A 529 19.70 -17.45 42.70
N ALA A 530 20.78 -17.28 43.46
CA ALA A 530 21.60 -18.35 43.97
C ALA A 530 21.87 -18.04 45.44
N GLY A 531 21.25 -18.82 46.33
CA GLY A 531 21.49 -18.79 47.77
C GLY A 531 20.20 -18.80 48.60
N GLY A 532 19.78 -20.00 48.99
CA GLY A 532 18.65 -20.28 49.88
C GLY A 532 18.13 -21.68 49.67
#